data_AF-A0A7U7B0M8-F1
#
_entry.id   AF-A0A7U7B0M8-F1
#
_cell.length_a   1.000
_cell.length_b   1.000
_cell.length_c   1.000
_cell.angle_alpha   90.00
_cell.angle_beta   90.00
_cell.angle_gamma   90.00
#
_symmetry.space_group_name_H-M   'P 1'
#
loop_
_entity.id
_entity.type
_entity.pdbx_description
1 polymer ?
#
loop_
_entity_poly.entity_id
_entity_poly.type
_entity_poly.pdbx_seq_one_letter_code
_entity_poly.pdbx_strand_id
1 'polypeptide(L)'
;MSTYKLISVLLDYPSEELLGNLGEIQRRAATESGLSFENLERLTHFLAYLGSVDLLDLQAEYVQTFDMTPEHSLHLTHHLCGDDRNRGPALIELTELYRTRGFEIPDNELPDYLPLVLEFLHTLPAEEAQGFLAEAGRVVAIIAANLERSASPWHAGLRILADMSGYKDDPKACGEDMRPTKDVCQSACGAMID
;
A
#
# COMPACT_ATOMS: atom_id res chain seq x y z
N MET A 1 11.92 -2.52 -13.14
CA MET A 1 10.88 -1.86 -12.32
C MET A 1 10.83 -2.65 -11.04
N SER A 2 10.95 -2.04 -9.87
CA SER A 2 10.89 -2.80 -8.62
C SER A 2 9.45 -3.18 -8.27
N THR A 3 9.28 -4.17 -7.40
CA THR A 3 7.98 -4.55 -6.84
C THR A 3 7.21 -3.37 -6.24
N TYR A 4 7.90 -2.43 -5.58
CA TYR A 4 7.26 -1.21 -5.03
C TYR A 4 6.56 -0.39 -6.12
N LYS A 5 7.25 -0.09 -7.23
CA LYS A 5 6.64 0.68 -8.33
C LYS A 5 5.53 -0.10 -9.02
N LEU A 6 5.69 -1.41 -9.16
CA LEU A 6 4.65 -2.26 -9.73
C LEU A 6 3.36 -2.22 -8.91
N ILE A 7 3.47 -2.40 -7.60
CA ILE A 7 2.30 -2.41 -6.71
C ILE A 7 1.71 -1.01 -6.57
N SER A 8 2.55 0.03 -6.52
CA SER A 8 2.11 1.43 -6.54
C SER A 8 1.12 1.70 -7.68
N VAL A 9 1.52 1.37 -8.92
CA VAL A 9 0.69 1.56 -10.11
C VAL A 9 -0.61 0.73 -10.07
N LEU A 10 -0.58 -0.44 -9.44
CA LEU A 10 -1.74 -1.34 -9.37
C LEU A 10 -2.72 -1.02 -8.23
N LEU A 11 -2.26 -0.29 -7.22
CA LEU A 11 -3.08 0.20 -6.12
C LEU A 11 -3.63 1.59 -6.37
N ASP A 12 -3.15 2.30 -7.39
CA ASP A 12 -3.68 3.61 -7.76
C ASP A 12 -5.02 3.49 -8.50
N TYR A 13 -5.71 4.61 -8.65
CA TYR A 13 -7.02 4.67 -9.29
C TYR A 13 -6.97 4.11 -10.73
N PRO A 14 -7.86 3.16 -11.11
CA PRO A 14 -7.85 2.57 -12.43
C PRO A 14 -8.02 3.62 -13.54
N SER A 15 -7.15 3.56 -14.54
CA SER A 15 -7.11 4.51 -15.65
C SER A 15 -6.97 3.82 -17.00
N GLU A 16 -7.28 4.54 -18.09
CA GLU A 16 -7.04 4.06 -19.45
C GLU A 16 -5.56 3.76 -19.68
N GLU A 17 -4.65 4.54 -19.08
CA GLU A 17 -3.21 4.32 -19.17
C GLU A 17 -2.80 3.00 -18.51
N LEU A 18 -3.32 2.71 -17.32
CA LEU A 18 -3.08 1.44 -16.63
C LEU A 18 -3.53 0.26 -17.51
N LEU A 19 -4.78 0.28 -17.97
CA LEU A 19 -5.36 -0.81 -18.76
C LEU A 19 -4.68 -0.96 -20.12
N GLY A 20 -4.36 0.16 -20.78
CA GLY A 20 -3.64 0.19 -22.05
C GLY A 20 -2.22 -0.39 -21.96
N ASN A 21 -1.60 -0.34 -20.77
CA ASN A 21 -0.27 -0.89 -20.52
C ASN A 21 -0.27 -2.27 -19.83
N LEU A 22 -1.42 -2.89 -19.55
CA LEU A 22 -1.50 -4.15 -18.81
C LEU A 22 -0.61 -5.26 -19.37
N GLY A 23 -0.53 -5.41 -20.69
CA GLY A 23 0.31 -6.43 -21.31
C GLY A 23 1.81 -6.22 -21.04
N GLU A 24 2.27 -4.98 -20.93
CA GLU A 24 3.65 -4.66 -20.53
C GLU A 24 3.86 -4.89 -19.03
N ILE A 25 2.88 -4.51 -18.21
CA ILE A 25 2.90 -4.73 -16.76
C ILE A 25 3.00 -6.22 -16.45
N GLN A 26 2.21 -7.06 -17.13
CA GLN A 26 2.24 -8.53 -17.01
C GLN A 26 3.61 -9.11 -17.36
N ARG A 27 4.22 -8.67 -18.47
CA ARG A 27 5.58 -9.11 -18.85
C ARG A 27 6.61 -8.75 -17.78
N ARG A 28 6.54 -7.53 -17.23
CA ARG A 28 7.46 -7.08 -16.19
C ARG A 28 7.27 -7.87 -14.91
N ALA A 29 6.03 -8.06 -14.48
CA ALA A 29 5.67 -8.87 -13.32
C ALA A 29 6.24 -10.30 -13.41
N ALA A 30 6.14 -10.94 -14.58
CA ALA A 30 6.66 -12.29 -14.80
C ALA A 30 8.19 -12.40 -14.70
N THR A 31 8.92 -11.29 -14.82
CA THR A 31 10.38 -11.24 -14.71
C THR A 31 10.87 -10.76 -13.34
N GLU A 32 9.96 -10.46 -12.42
CA GLU A 32 10.31 -9.95 -11.09
C GLU A 32 10.85 -11.09 -10.20
N SER A 33 12.18 -11.11 -10.02
CA SER A 33 12.87 -12.15 -9.25
C SER A 33 12.71 -12.03 -7.73
N GLY A 34 12.24 -10.89 -7.23
CA GLY A 34 12.08 -10.65 -5.80
C GLY A 34 10.84 -11.28 -5.17
N LEU A 35 9.93 -11.84 -5.97
CA LEU A 35 8.65 -12.39 -5.51
C LEU A 35 8.71 -13.91 -5.34
N SER A 36 8.02 -14.40 -4.30
CA SER A 36 7.77 -15.83 -4.15
C SER A 36 6.84 -16.33 -5.27
N PHE A 37 6.85 -17.63 -5.52
CA PHE A 37 5.94 -18.25 -6.50
C PHE A 37 4.47 -17.93 -6.21
N GLU A 38 4.06 -17.99 -4.94
CA GLU A 38 2.69 -17.66 -4.51
C GLU A 38 2.33 -16.20 -4.80
N ASN A 39 3.25 -15.27 -4.57
CA ASN A 39 3.00 -13.86 -4.83
C ASN A 39 2.99 -13.53 -6.32
N LEU A 40 3.79 -14.22 -7.13
CA LEU A 40 3.69 -14.14 -8.59
C LEU A 40 2.35 -14.67 -9.11
N GLU A 41 1.85 -15.78 -8.57
CA GLU A 41 0.53 -16.33 -8.93
C GLU A 41 -0.59 -15.35 -8.54
N ARG A 42 -0.56 -14.82 -7.30
CA ARG A 42 -1.51 -13.82 -6.81
C ARG A 42 -1.55 -12.57 -7.71
N LEU A 43 -0.38 -12.05 -8.05
CA LEU A 43 -0.24 -10.91 -8.95
C LEU A 43 -0.75 -11.22 -10.36
N THR A 44 -0.47 -12.41 -10.88
CA THR A 44 -0.94 -12.86 -12.20
C THR A 44 -2.46 -12.91 -12.25
N HIS A 45 -3.11 -13.47 -11.22
CA HIS A 45 -4.57 -13.48 -11.12
C HIS A 45 -5.17 -12.08 -11.05
N PHE A 46 -4.55 -11.18 -10.26
CA PHE A 46 -5.03 -9.81 -10.17
C PHE A 46 -4.93 -9.06 -11.50
N LEU A 47 -3.79 -9.18 -12.20
CA LEU A 47 -3.60 -8.58 -13.53
C LEU A 47 -4.57 -9.16 -14.57
N ALA A 48 -4.91 -10.45 -14.48
CA ALA A 48 -5.91 -11.06 -15.34
C ALA A 48 -7.32 -10.51 -15.04
N TYR A 49 -7.66 -10.31 -13.78
CA TYR A 49 -8.90 -9.68 -13.36
C TYR A 49 -9.03 -8.26 -13.92
N LEU A 50 -7.99 -7.41 -13.76
CA LEU A 50 -7.98 -6.04 -14.30
C LEU A 50 -8.20 -6.00 -15.82
N GLY A 51 -7.68 -7.00 -16.55
CA GLY A 51 -7.89 -7.12 -18.00
C GLY A 51 -9.25 -7.69 -18.42
N SER A 52 -10.07 -8.15 -17.48
CA SER A 52 -11.36 -8.82 -17.73
C SER A 52 -12.59 -7.97 -17.43
N VAL A 53 -12.41 -6.84 -16.74
CA VAL A 53 -13.48 -5.95 -16.28
C VAL A 53 -13.39 -4.63 -17.04
N ASP A 54 -14.55 -4.02 -17.35
CA ASP A 54 -14.58 -2.70 -17.97
C ASP A 54 -14.00 -1.62 -17.04
N LEU A 55 -13.39 -0.57 -17.61
CA LEU A 55 -12.77 0.48 -16.82
C LEU A 55 -13.77 1.17 -15.87
N LEU A 56 -14.99 1.46 -16.33
CA LEU A 56 -15.97 2.14 -15.49
C LEU A 56 -16.40 1.27 -14.30
N ASP A 57 -16.54 -0.04 -14.53
CA ASP A 57 -16.85 -1.00 -13.47
C ASP A 57 -15.68 -1.11 -12.49
N LEU A 58 -14.42 -1.19 -12.97
CA LEU A 58 -13.23 -1.17 -12.11
C LEU A 58 -13.14 0.10 -11.26
N GLN A 59 -13.43 1.25 -11.86
CA GLN A 59 -13.42 2.54 -11.16
C GLN A 59 -14.51 2.59 -10.08
N ALA A 60 -15.71 2.09 -10.37
CA ALA A 60 -16.78 1.99 -9.39
C ALA A 60 -16.41 1.03 -8.25
N GLU A 61 -15.86 -0.15 -8.57
CA GLU A 61 -15.39 -1.12 -7.58
C GLU A 61 -14.25 -0.54 -6.72
N TYR A 62 -13.33 0.22 -7.31
CA TYR A 62 -12.25 0.89 -6.59
C TYR A 62 -12.79 1.89 -5.55
N VAL A 63 -13.69 2.79 -5.96
CA VAL A 63 -14.31 3.77 -5.05
C VAL A 63 -15.06 3.07 -3.92
N GLN A 64 -15.82 2.01 -4.23
CA GLN A 64 -16.51 1.24 -3.20
C GLN A 64 -15.53 0.54 -2.24
N THR A 65 -14.43 0.03 -2.78
CA THR A 65 -13.41 -0.67 -2.00
C THR A 65 -12.68 0.28 -1.07
N PHE A 66 -12.17 1.41 -1.57
CA PHE A 66 -11.20 2.24 -0.85
C PHE A 66 -11.75 3.54 -0.27
N ASP A 67 -12.72 4.17 -0.94
CA ASP A 67 -13.24 5.48 -0.52
C ASP A 67 -14.48 5.34 0.38
N MET A 68 -15.28 4.29 0.15
CA MET A 68 -16.53 4.06 0.89
C MET A 68 -16.37 3.11 2.08
N THR A 69 -15.24 2.42 2.19
CA THR A 69 -14.95 1.45 3.27
C THR A 69 -13.73 1.87 4.08
N PRO A 70 -13.90 2.50 5.26
CA PRO A 70 -12.79 3.02 6.06
C PRO A 70 -11.70 1.99 6.37
N GLU A 71 -12.07 0.74 6.64
CA GLU A 71 -11.17 -0.36 6.97
C GLU A 71 -10.22 -0.76 5.84
N HIS A 72 -10.48 -0.30 4.61
CA HIS A 72 -9.66 -0.54 3.44
C HIS A 72 -8.84 0.68 3.01
N SER A 73 -9.04 1.85 3.64
CA SER A 73 -8.43 3.11 3.20
C SER A 73 -6.93 2.98 2.93
N LEU A 74 -6.45 3.51 1.81
CA LEU A 74 -5.02 3.49 1.45
C LEU A 74 -4.21 4.60 2.14
N HIS A 75 -4.82 5.38 3.03
CA HIS A 75 -4.13 6.39 3.85
C HIS A 75 -3.58 5.75 5.12
N LEU A 76 -2.26 5.59 5.21
CA LEU A 76 -1.63 4.89 6.34
C LEU A 76 -1.95 5.54 7.69
N THR A 77 -2.01 6.88 7.75
CA THR A 77 -2.32 7.59 9.00
C THR A 77 -3.77 7.41 9.44
N HIS A 78 -4.69 7.03 8.55
CA HIS A 78 -6.07 6.67 8.93
C HIS A 78 -6.07 5.49 9.92
N HIS A 79 -5.29 4.46 9.60
CA HIS A 79 -5.15 3.26 10.42
C HIS A 79 -4.22 3.47 11.61
N LEU A 80 -3.19 4.30 11.45
CA LEU A 80 -2.21 4.56 12.51
C LEU A 80 -2.70 5.56 13.55
N CYS A 81 -3.50 6.56 13.20
CA CYS A 81 -3.84 7.65 14.13
C CYS A 81 -5.32 7.69 14.51
N GLY A 82 -6.20 6.95 13.82
CA GLY A 82 -7.64 7.03 14.03
C GLY A 82 -8.15 8.48 13.97
N ASP A 83 -9.10 8.84 14.84
CA ASP A 83 -9.63 10.21 14.99
C ASP A 83 -8.73 11.15 15.83
N ASP A 84 -7.48 10.75 16.12
CA ASP A 84 -6.65 11.41 17.13
C ASP A 84 -5.87 12.61 16.55
N ARG A 85 -5.48 13.52 17.46
CA ARG A 85 -4.74 14.76 17.16
C ARG A 85 -3.34 14.53 16.56
N ASN A 86 -2.89 13.29 16.52
CA ASN A 86 -1.56 12.89 16.07
C ASN A 86 -1.46 12.74 14.54
N ARG A 87 -2.59 12.73 13.81
CA ARG A 87 -2.57 12.63 12.35
C ARG A 87 -1.83 13.79 11.68
N GLY A 88 -2.10 15.03 12.12
CA GLY A 88 -1.46 16.23 11.58
C GLY A 88 0.07 16.19 11.68
N PRO A 89 0.64 15.99 12.89
CA PRO A 89 2.08 15.80 13.06
C PRO A 89 2.68 14.72 12.17
N ALA A 90 2.03 13.55 12.05
CA ALA A 90 2.54 12.46 11.21
C ALA A 90 2.61 12.82 9.72
N LEU A 91 1.59 13.52 9.20
CA LEU A 91 1.60 14.01 7.83
C LEU A 91 2.71 15.05 7.61
N ILE A 92 2.97 15.92 8.59
CA ILE A 92 4.08 16.90 8.52
C ILE A 92 5.42 16.16 8.46
N GLU A 93 5.63 15.20 9.36
CA GLU A 93 6.87 14.41 9.41
C GLU A 93 7.14 13.66 8.11
N LEU A 94 6.13 13.00 7.54
CA LEU A 94 6.26 12.31 6.25
C LEU A 94 6.51 13.29 5.09
N THR A 95 5.89 14.47 5.12
CA THR A 95 6.15 15.54 4.14
C THR A 95 7.60 16.04 4.21
N GLU A 96 8.13 16.24 5.43
CA GLU A 96 9.53 16.62 5.61
C GLU A 96 10.47 15.52 5.09
N LEU A 97 10.18 14.25 5.39
CA LEU A 97 10.95 13.11 4.88
C LEU A 97 11.06 13.16 3.35
N TYR A 98 9.95 13.29 2.62
CA TYR A 98 9.96 13.42 1.16
C TYR A 98 10.81 14.61 0.70
N ARG A 99 10.64 15.78 1.34
CA ARG A 99 11.40 16.97 0.99
C ARG A 99 12.90 16.79 1.18
N THR A 100 13.35 16.15 2.26
CA THR A 100 14.78 15.92 2.51
C THR A 100 15.43 15.01 1.45
N ARG A 101 14.63 14.17 0.80
CA ARG A 101 15.06 13.28 -0.29
C ARG A 101 14.81 13.86 -1.68
N GLY A 102 14.29 15.09 -1.78
CA GLY A 102 13.96 15.73 -3.04
C GLY A 102 12.78 15.09 -3.78
N PHE A 103 11.89 14.39 -3.06
CA PHE A 103 10.68 13.81 -3.63
C PHE A 103 9.54 14.84 -3.55
N GLU A 104 8.87 15.07 -4.68
CA GLU A 104 7.76 16.01 -4.79
C GLU A 104 6.42 15.27 -4.66
N ILE A 105 5.55 15.78 -3.79
CA ILE A 105 4.19 15.28 -3.61
C ILE A 105 3.28 16.05 -4.58
N PRO A 106 2.39 15.38 -5.33
CA PRO A 106 1.35 16.06 -6.10
C PRO A 106 0.47 16.96 -5.20
N ASP A 107 0.11 18.14 -5.69
CA ASP A 107 -0.64 19.15 -4.91
C ASP A 107 -2.00 18.65 -4.37
N ASN A 108 -2.55 17.59 -4.96
CA ASN A 108 -3.85 17.01 -4.65
C ASN A 108 -3.77 15.70 -3.83
N GLU A 109 -2.59 15.30 -3.38
CA GLU A 109 -2.40 14.06 -2.61
C GLU A 109 -1.91 14.33 -1.19
N LEU A 110 -2.35 13.49 -0.25
CA LEU A 110 -1.77 13.45 1.08
C LEU A 110 -0.50 12.60 1.08
N PRO A 111 0.51 12.95 1.88
CA PRO A 111 1.79 12.24 1.91
C PRO A 111 1.66 10.77 2.33
N ASP A 112 0.59 10.39 3.01
CA ASP A 112 0.40 9.03 3.52
C ASP A 112 -0.41 8.10 2.60
N TYR A 113 -0.74 8.56 1.39
CA TYR A 113 -1.39 7.75 0.37
C TYR A 113 -0.43 6.63 -0.07
N LEU A 114 -0.83 5.37 0.14
CA LEU A 114 0.06 4.22 -0.03
C LEU A 114 0.69 4.11 -1.43
N PRO A 115 -0.02 4.31 -2.55
CA PRO A 115 0.60 4.34 -3.88
C PRO A 115 1.75 5.35 -3.98
N LEU A 116 1.57 6.57 -3.46
CA LEU A 116 2.62 7.60 -3.41
C LEU A 116 3.80 7.19 -2.51
N VAL A 117 3.51 6.62 -1.33
CA VAL A 117 4.53 6.07 -0.44
C VAL A 117 5.38 5.03 -1.18
N LEU A 118 4.76 4.13 -1.92
CA LEU A 118 5.46 3.09 -2.70
C LEU A 118 6.26 3.66 -3.87
N GLU A 119 5.81 4.75 -4.50
CA GLU A 119 6.62 5.49 -5.47
C GLU A 119 7.89 6.05 -4.83
N PHE A 120 7.75 6.65 -3.64
CA PHE A 120 8.89 7.13 -2.89
C PHE A 120 9.85 5.99 -2.53
N LEU A 121 9.36 4.85 -2.01
CA LEU A 121 10.20 3.69 -1.69
C LEU A 121 10.96 3.15 -2.91
N HIS A 122 10.40 3.25 -4.11
CA HIS A 122 11.10 2.88 -5.35
C HIS A 122 12.35 3.75 -5.61
N THR A 123 12.39 4.98 -5.10
CA THR A 123 13.53 5.90 -5.25
C THR A 123 14.65 5.68 -4.24
N LEU A 124 14.39 4.93 -3.16
CA LEU A 124 15.32 4.72 -2.06
C LEU A 124 16.28 3.55 -2.31
N PRO A 125 17.43 3.52 -1.61
CA PRO A 125 18.22 2.30 -1.48
C PRO A 125 17.38 1.14 -0.90
N ALA A 126 17.64 -0.09 -1.36
CA ALA A 126 16.80 -1.25 -1.02
C ALA A 126 16.67 -1.51 0.48
N GLU A 127 17.73 -1.28 1.26
CA GLU A 127 17.72 -1.46 2.72
C GLU A 127 16.81 -0.44 3.42
N GLU A 128 16.85 0.82 3.00
CA GLU A 128 15.98 1.88 3.55
C GLU A 128 14.52 1.65 3.17
N ALA A 129 14.24 1.28 1.91
CA ALA A 129 12.90 0.93 1.46
C ALA A 129 12.32 -0.26 2.24
N GLN A 130 13.15 -1.26 2.52
CA GLN A 130 12.78 -2.42 3.31
C GLN A 130 12.54 -2.06 4.78
N GLY A 131 13.36 -1.19 5.37
CA GLY A 131 13.19 -0.70 6.74
C GLY A 131 11.84 0.02 6.90
N PHE A 132 11.54 0.96 6.01
CA PHE A 132 10.26 1.66 5.99
C PHE A 132 9.08 0.69 5.85
N LEU A 133 9.16 -0.27 4.92
CA LEU A 133 8.09 -1.23 4.72
C LEU A 133 7.89 -2.13 5.96
N ALA A 134 8.97 -2.52 6.64
CA ALA A 134 8.90 -3.32 7.86
C ALA A 134 8.13 -2.59 8.98
N GLU A 135 8.33 -1.28 9.12
CA GLU A 135 7.60 -0.45 10.08
C GLU A 135 6.12 -0.31 9.72
N ALA A 136 5.82 -0.09 8.44
CA ALA A 136 4.44 -0.04 7.94
C ALA A 136 3.75 -1.43 7.90
N GLY A 137 4.51 -2.52 8.06
CA GLY A 137 4.10 -3.89 7.78
C GLY A 137 2.83 -4.32 8.51
N ARG A 138 2.67 -3.91 9.78
CA ARG A 138 1.45 -4.20 10.55
C ARG A 138 0.20 -3.60 9.90
N VAL A 139 0.27 -2.33 9.49
CA VAL A 139 -0.88 -1.63 8.89
C VAL A 139 -1.21 -2.24 7.54
N VAL A 140 -0.19 -2.47 6.71
CA VAL A 140 -0.34 -3.10 5.41
C VAL A 140 -0.97 -4.49 5.53
N ALA A 141 -0.55 -5.30 6.52
CA ALA A 141 -1.12 -6.61 6.79
C ALA A 141 -2.60 -6.53 7.24
N ILE A 142 -2.96 -5.55 8.06
CA ILE A 142 -4.35 -5.31 8.47
C ILE A 142 -5.23 -4.98 7.25
N ILE A 143 -4.79 -4.06 6.39
CA ILE A 143 -5.53 -3.71 5.17
C ILE A 143 -5.65 -4.93 4.26
N ALA A 144 -4.56 -5.70 4.06
CA ALA A 144 -4.58 -6.94 3.29
C ALA A 144 -5.64 -7.92 3.79
N ALA A 145 -5.67 -8.19 5.11
CA ALA A 145 -6.62 -9.10 5.73
C ALA A 145 -8.08 -8.62 5.61
N ASN A 146 -8.32 -7.29 5.66
CA ASN A 146 -9.65 -6.73 5.46
C ASN A 146 -10.13 -6.89 4.01
N LEU A 147 -9.25 -6.62 3.03
CA LEU A 147 -9.53 -6.83 1.61
C LEU A 147 -9.75 -8.32 1.29
N GLU A 148 -9.00 -9.23 1.90
CA GLU A 148 -9.22 -10.68 1.78
C GLU A 148 -10.59 -11.11 2.32
N ARG A 149 -10.99 -10.57 3.48
CA ARG A 149 -12.29 -10.88 4.10
C ARG A 149 -13.47 -10.39 3.27
N SER A 150 -13.30 -9.29 2.55
CA SER A 150 -14.30 -8.77 1.60
C SER A 150 -14.17 -9.38 0.20
N ALA A 151 -13.21 -10.29 -0.02
CA ALA A 151 -12.88 -10.89 -1.30
C ALA A 151 -12.54 -9.86 -2.40
N SER A 152 -12.01 -8.69 -2.02
CA SER A 152 -11.59 -7.65 -2.95
C SER A 152 -10.29 -8.03 -3.66
N PRO A 153 -10.21 -8.02 -5.00
CA PRO A 153 -9.04 -8.47 -5.75
C PRO A 153 -7.78 -7.62 -5.47
N TRP A 154 -7.93 -6.37 -5.03
CA TRP A 154 -6.82 -5.52 -4.62
C TRP A 154 -6.06 -6.03 -3.39
N HIS A 155 -6.61 -7.01 -2.66
CA HIS A 155 -5.88 -7.68 -1.58
C HIS A 155 -4.52 -8.23 -2.06
N ALA A 156 -4.41 -8.54 -3.36
CA ALA A 156 -3.19 -9.04 -3.97
C ALA A 156 -1.98 -8.14 -3.73
N GLY A 157 -2.10 -6.83 -4.02
CA GLY A 157 -1.00 -5.88 -3.85
C GLY A 157 -0.61 -5.72 -2.38
N LEU A 158 -1.60 -5.57 -1.50
CA LEU A 158 -1.37 -5.38 -0.06
C LEU A 158 -0.76 -6.63 0.58
N ARG A 159 -1.19 -7.84 0.20
CA ARG A 159 -0.62 -9.08 0.72
C ARG A 159 0.84 -9.25 0.31
N ILE A 160 1.20 -8.91 -0.93
CA ILE A 160 2.60 -8.95 -1.37
C ILE A 160 3.46 -8.00 -0.54
N LEU A 161 2.99 -6.77 -0.29
CA LEU A 161 3.69 -5.82 0.57
C LEU A 161 3.80 -6.30 2.02
N ALA A 162 2.74 -6.92 2.56
CA ALA A 162 2.76 -7.50 3.90
C ALA A 162 3.81 -8.62 4.00
N ASP A 163 3.87 -9.53 3.02
CA ASP A 163 4.87 -10.60 2.99
C ASP A 163 6.29 -10.05 2.88
N MET A 164 6.49 -9.02 2.04
CA MET A 164 7.77 -8.34 1.89
C MET A 164 8.20 -7.62 3.17
N SER A 165 7.27 -7.08 3.95
CA SER A 165 7.57 -6.37 5.20
C SER A 165 8.22 -7.26 6.26
N GLY A 166 8.04 -8.59 6.15
CA GLY A 166 8.46 -9.55 7.17
C GLY A 166 7.61 -9.53 8.44
N TYR A 167 6.52 -8.74 8.47
CA TYR A 167 5.54 -8.77 9.55
C TYR A 167 4.89 -10.15 9.62
N LYS A 168 4.89 -10.76 10.81
CA LYS A 168 4.21 -12.03 11.06
C LYS A 168 2.90 -11.71 11.77
N ASP A 169 1.79 -12.07 11.13
CA ASP A 169 0.45 -11.85 11.65
C ASP A 169 0.35 -12.29 13.13
N ASP A 170 -0.08 -11.37 14.00
CA ASP A 170 -0.51 -11.72 15.35
C ASP A 170 -1.97 -12.19 15.28
N PRO A 171 -2.27 -13.48 15.56
CA PRO A 171 -3.64 -14.02 15.49
C PRO A 171 -4.64 -13.29 16.38
N LYS A 172 -4.18 -12.51 17.37
CA LYS A 172 -5.02 -11.71 18.28
C LYS A 172 -5.39 -10.34 17.73
N ALA A 173 -4.78 -9.88 16.65
CA ALA A 173 -5.11 -8.60 16.04
C ALA A 173 -6.52 -8.63 15.41
N CYS A 174 -6.93 -9.77 14.85
CA CYS A 174 -8.27 -9.93 14.28
C CYS A 174 -9.34 -10.11 15.37
N GLY A 175 -9.89 -9.02 15.92
CA GLY A 175 -11.19 -9.10 16.63
C GLY A 175 -11.50 -8.09 17.73
N GLU A 176 -10.54 -7.34 18.26
CA GLU A 176 -10.80 -6.33 19.31
C GLU A 176 -10.17 -4.99 18.92
N ASP A 177 -10.87 -3.90 19.22
CA ASP A 177 -10.57 -2.49 18.91
C ASP A 177 -9.15 -2.27 18.37
N MET A 178 -9.01 -2.40 17.05
CA MET A 178 -7.74 -2.50 16.31
C MET A 178 -7.10 -1.12 16.10
N ARG A 179 -7.30 -0.19 17.04
CA ARG A 179 -6.58 1.08 17.02
C ARG A 179 -5.16 0.79 17.54
N PRO A 180 -4.11 1.14 16.80
CA PRO A 180 -2.77 1.06 17.35
C PRO A 180 -2.71 1.87 18.65
N THR A 181 -2.03 1.32 19.65
CA THR A 181 -1.77 2.04 20.89
C THR A 181 -0.95 3.29 20.57
N LYS A 182 -1.10 4.36 21.36
CA LYS A 182 -0.38 5.64 21.14
C LYS A 182 1.14 5.46 20.97
N ASP A 183 1.72 4.44 21.61
CA ASP A 183 3.13 4.09 21.51
C ASP A 183 3.52 3.54 20.12
N VAL A 184 2.63 2.81 19.44
CA VAL A 184 2.85 2.33 18.07
C VAL A 184 2.75 3.47 17.06
N CYS A 185 1.83 4.42 17.28
CA CYS A 185 1.74 5.63 16.45
C CYS A 185 3.03 6.46 16.54
N GLN A 186 3.54 6.67 17.77
CA GLN A 186 4.75 7.46 18.00
C GLN A 186 6.03 6.74 17.55
N SER A 187 6.10 5.42 17.73
CA SER A 187 7.24 4.62 17.29
C SER A 187 7.29 4.48 15.77
N ALA A 188 6.16 4.24 15.10
CA ALA A 188 6.14 4.15 13.64
C ALA A 188 6.42 5.51 13.00
N CYS A 189 5.90 6.60 13.57
CA CYS A 189 6.13 7.95 13.04
C CYS A 189 7.56 8.46 13.33
N GLY A 190 8.11 8.17 14.52
CA GLY A 190 9.46 8.55 14.90
C GLY A 190 10.56 7.70 14.27
N ALA A 191 10.31 6.42 13.99
CA ALA A 191 11.30 5.52 13.40
C ALA A 191 11.46 5.70 11.87
N MET A 192 10.46 6.26 11.18
CA MET A 192 10.55 6.61 9.74
C MET A 192 11.67 7.62 9.40
N ILE A 193 12.39 8.16 10.40
CA ILE A 193 13.35 9.27 10.25
C ILE A 193 14.74 8.94 10.83
N ASP A 194 14.89 7.94 11.70
CA ASP A 194 16.17 7.55 12.33
C ASP A 194 16.91 6.44 11.55
#